data_AF-A0A4R0IDA8-F1
#
_entry.id   AF-A0A4R0IDA8-F1
#
_cell.length_a   1.000
_cell.length_b   1.000
_cell.length_c   1.000
_cell.angle_alpha   90.00
_cell.angle_beta   90.00
_cell.angle_gamma   90.00
#
_symmetry.space_group_name_H-M   'P 1'
#
loop_
_entity.id
_entity.type
_entity.pdbx_description
1 polymer ?
#
loop_
_entity_poly.entity_id
_entity_poly.type
_entity_poly.pdbx_seq_one_letter_code
_entity_poly.pdbx_strand_id
1 'polypeptide(L)'
;MSDLDLFEMYRILIDDYNARVASAVIAIADAPPGAVVVNCHAGKDRTGVVIALTLDLAGVPQDLIATDYSDVDAATMLRLLSHVRKRYGGTRQYLLNSGVTTEQLKALTSRLTG
;
A
#
# COMPACT_ATOMS: atom_id res chain seq x y z
N MET A 1 13.72 -12.98 12.63
CA MET A 1 13.18 -11.61 12.72
C MET A 1 11.81 -11.73 13.33
N SER A 2 11.53 -11.03 14.43
CA SER A 2 10.24 -11.13 15.11
C SER A 2 9.18 -10.30 14.39
N ASP A 3 7.89 -10.59 14.63
CA ASP A 3 6.77 -9.80 14.07
C ASP A 3 6.83 -8.31 14.47
N LEU A 4 7.45 -8.01 15.62
CA LEU A 4 7.67 -6.64 16.07
C LEU A 4 8.73 -5.93 15.21
N ASP A 5 9.79 -6.63 14.81
CA ASP A 5 10.83 -6.09 13.95
C ASP A 5 10.32 -5.81 12.53
N LEU A 6 9.46 -6.69 11.99
CA LEU A 6 8.89 -6.52 10.65
C LEU A 6 7.94 -5.32 10.58
N PHE A 7 7.08 -5.17 11.58
CA PHE A 7 6.17 -4.02 11.65
C PHE A 7 6.94 -2.69 11.69
N GLU A 8 8.01 -2.58 12.47
CA GLU A 8 8.79 -1.34 12.55
C GLU A 8 9.43 -0.98 11.19
N MET A 9 9.90 -1.96 10.43
CA MET A 9 10.38 -1.71 9.07
C MET A 9 9.28 -1.18 8.15
N TYR A 10 8.08 -1.76 8.20
CA TYR A 10 6.95 -1.28 7.37
C TYR A 10 6.48 0.10 7.81
N ARG A 11 6.50 0.36 9.12
CA ARG A 11 6.20 1.68 9.67
C ARG A 11 7.19 2.73 9.15
N ILE A 12 8.49 2.44 9.11
CA ILE A 12 9.50 3.34 8.52
C ILE A 12 9.21 3.61 7.04
N LEU A 13 8.80 2.58 6.26
CA LEU A 13 8.42 2.78 4.86
C LEU A 13 7.26 3.77 4.70
N ILE A 14 6.24 3.65 5.56
CA ILE A 14 5.06 4.51 5.53
C ILE A 14 5.35 5.90 6.09
N ASP A 15 6.09 6.01 7.19
CA ASP A 15 6.24 7.28 7.90
C ASP A 15 7.35 8.13 7.29
N ASP A 16 8.50 7.52 6.99
CA ASP A 16 9.73 8.24 6.63
C ASP A 16 10.01 8.22 5.12
N TYR A 17 9.46 7.24 4.39
CA TYR A 17 9.61 7.10 2.93
C TYR A 17 8.29 7.29 2.17
N ASN A 18 7.35 8.02 2.76
CA ASN A 18 5.99 8.20 2.26
C ASN A 18 5.91 8.60 0.77
N ALA A 19 6.72 9.55 0.31
CA ALA A 19 6.75 10.03 -1.07
C ALA A 19 7.17 8.92 -2.05
N ARG A 20 8.09 8.03 -1.65
CA ARG A 20 8.54 6.90 -2.47
C ARG A 20 7.46 5.83 -2.56
N VAL A 21 6.79 5.53 -1.45
CA VAL A 21 5.67 4.59 -1.43
C VAL A 21 4.52 5.13 -2.28
N ALA A 22 4.16 6.40 -2.11
CA ALA A 22 3.12 7.05 -2.89
C ALA A 22 3.45 7.09 -4.39
N SER A 23 4.69 7.38 -4.76
CA SER A 23 5.15 7.31 -6.15
C SER A 23 4.99 5.91 -6.74
N ALA A 24 5.34 4.86 -6.00
CA ALA A 24 5.17 3.49 -6.44
C ALA A 24 3.69 3.11 -6.64
N VAL A 25 2.81 3.56 -5.75
CA VAL A 25 1.35 3.36 -5.88
C VAL A 25 0.80 4.11 -7.11
N ILE A 26 1.21 5.36 -7.34
CA ILE A 26 0.76 6.15 -8.50
C ILE A 26 1.32 5.66 -9.83
N ALA A 27 2.51 5.07 -9.85
CA ALA A 27 3.06 4.46 -11.06
C ALA A 27 2.13 3.37 -11.65
N ILE A 28 1.26 2.76 -10.84
CA ILE A 28 0.23 1.83 -11.31
C ILE A 28 -0.78 2.56 -12.21
N ALA A 29 -1.22 3.77 -11.83
CA ALA A 29 -2.14 4.58 -12.61
C ALA A 29 -1.52 5.02 -13.94
N ASP A 30 -0.26 5.46 -13.90
CA ASP A 30 0.47 6.02 -15.04
C ASP A 30 0.99 4.97 -16.02
N ALA A 31 0.91 3.68 -15.67
CA ALA A 31 1.35 2.61 -16.55
C ALA A 31 0.54 2.58 -17.87
N PRO A 32 1.12 2.16 -19.00
CA PRO A 32 0.36 1.95 -20.23
C PRO A 32 -0.83 0.99 -20.03
N PRO A 33 -1.83 0.98 -20.95
CA PRO A 33 -2.92 0.03 -20.89
C PRO A 33 -2.41 -1.42 -20.82
N GLY A 34 -3.03 -2.22 -19.95
CA GLY A 34 -2.66 -3.63 -19.72
C GLY A 34 -2.26 -3.94 -18.28
N ALA A 35 -1.76 -5.15 -18.07
CA ALA A 35 -1.36 -5.66 -16.77
C ALA A 35 -0.13 -4.90 -16.23
N VAL A 36 -0.11 -4.68 -14.91
CA VAL A 36 1.01 -4.06 -14.19
C VAL A 36 1.61 -5.09 -13.25
N VAL A 37 2.93 -5.24 -13.28
CA VAL A 37 3.67 -6.06 -12.33
C VAL A 37 4.43 -5.16 -11.38
N VAL A 38 4.15 -5.28 -10.08
CA VAL A 38 4.89 -4.61 -9.01
C VAL A 38 5.85 -5.62 -8.40
N ASN A 39 7.15 -5.31 -8.38
CA ASN A 39 8.15 -6.14 -7.72
C ASN A 39 9.10 -5.29 -6.87
N CYS A 40 9.84 -5.99 -6.02
CA CYS A 40 11.04 -5.49 -5.37
C CYS A 40 12.12 -6.56 -5.54
N HIS A 41 13.14 -6.57 -4.68
CA HIS A 41 14.18 -7.61 -4.79
C HIS A 41 13.64 -9.03 -4.50
N ALA A 42 12.94 -9.20 -3.38
CA ALA A 42 12.40 -10.51 -2.96
C ALA A 42 10.90 -10.68 -3.25
N GLY A 43 10.24 -9.65 -3.77
CA GLY A 43 8.80 -9.67 -4.07
C GLY A 43 7.86 -9.73 -2.85
N LYS A 44 8.38 -9.58 -1.62
CA LYS A 44 7.62 -9.77 -0.38
C LYS A 44 7.26 -8.45 0.31
N ASP A 45 8.25 -7.76 0.90
CA ASP A 45 7.98 -6.67 1.84
C ASP A 45 7.46 -5.40 1.17
N ARG A 46 8.31 -4.72 0.39
CA ARG A 46 7.97 -3.46 -0.29
C ARG A 46 6.87 -3.65 -1.32
N THR A 47 6.91 -4.78 -2.03
CA THR A 47 5.82 -5.19 -2.92
C THR A 47 4.52 -5.33 -2.15
N GLY A 48 4.55 -6.06 -1.03
CA GLY A 48 3.40 -6.26 -0.17
C GLY A 48 2.80 -4.97 0.33
N VAL A 49 3.60 -4.03 0.83
CA VAL A 49 3.12 -2.71 1.29
C VAL A 49 2.43 -1.94 0.17
N VAL A 50 3.03 -1.88 -1.03
CA VAL A 50 2.42 -1.17 -2.18
C VAL A 50 1.10 -1.83 -2.60
N ILE A 51 1.06 -3.16 -2.67
CA ILE A 51 -0.15 -3.91 -3.04
C ILE A 51 -1.25 -3.76 -1.97
N ALA A 52 -0.92 -3.86 -0.68
CA ALA A 52 -1.89 -3.70 0.40
C ALA A 52 -2.55 -2.32 0.39
N LEU A 53 -1.78 -1.25 0.20
CA LEU A 53 -2.33 0.11 0.05
C LEU A 53 -3.19 0.24 -1.21
N THR A 54 -2.78 -0.39 -2.31
CA THR A 54 -3.53 -0.35 -3.58
C THR A 54 -4.89 -1.05 -3.44
N LEU A 55 -4.93 -2.23 -2.79
CA LEU A 55 -6.16 -2.97 -2.54
C LEU A 55 -7.08 -2.26 -1.52
N ASP A 56 -6.50 -1.69 -0.46
CA ASP A 56 -7.27 -0.90 0.53
C ASP A 56 -7.88 0.34 -0.13
N LEU A 57 -7.16 1.00 -1.06
CA LEU A 57 -7.69 2.11 -1.86
C LEU A 57 -8.80 1.67 -2.83
N ALA A 58 -8.69 0.47 -3.41
CA ALA A 58 -9.74 -0.12 -4.25
C ALA A 58 -10.99 -0.55 -3.46
N GLY A 59 -10.96 -0.44 -2.12
CA GLY A 59 -12.07 -0.79 -1.24
C GLY A 59 -12.15 -2.27 -0.89
N VAL A 60 -11.08 -3.03 -1.10
CA VAL A 60 -11.03 -4.44 -0.70
C VAL A 60 -10.99 -4.53 0.84
N PRO A 61 -11.84 -5.37 1.46
CA PRO A 61 -11.82 -5.60 2.90
C PRO A 61 -10.44 -6.06 3.41
N GLN A 62 -9.99 -5.53 4.55
CA GLN A 62 -8.64 -5.78 5.07
C GLN A 62 -8.38 -7.25 5.42
N ASP A 63 -9.41 -7.98 5.83
CA ASP A 63 -9.37 -9.43 6.05
C ASP A 63 -9.11 -10.20 4.75
N LEU A 64 -9.68 -9.76 3.61
CA LEU A 64 -9.35 -10.33 2.31
C LEU A 64 -7.95 -9.95 1.85
N ILE A 65 -7.52 -8.70 2.05
CA ILE A 65 -6.13 -8.28 1.77
C ILE A 65 -5.14 -9.15 2.54
N ALA A 66 -5.43 -9.46 3.81
CA ALA A 66 -4.57 -10.30 4.63
C ALA A 66 -4.39 -11.73 4.07
N THR A 67 -5.36 -12.25 3.31
CA THR A 67 -5.25 -13.60 2.71
C THR A 67 -4.20 -13.70 1.59
N ASP A 68 -3.72 -12.58 1.06
CA ASP A 68 -2.64 -12.54 0.06
C ASP A 68 -1.24 -12.78 0.67
N TYR A 69 -1.15 -12.84 2.00
CA TYR A 69 0.12 -12.89 2.74
C TYR A 69 0.22 -14.14 3.61
N SER A 70 1.44 -14.58 3.91
CA SER A 70 1.65 -15.64 4.90
C SER A 70 1.20 -15.19 6.30
N ASP A 71 0.85 -16.10 7.21
CA ASP A 71 0.24 -15.75 8.51
C ASP A 71 0.96 -14.64 9.29
N VAL A 72 2.30 -14.70 9.37
CA VAL A 72 3.13 -13.68 10.03
C VAL A 72 3.07 -12.32 9.31
N ASP A 73 3.10 -12.36 7.98
CA ASP A 73 3.05 -11.17 7.15
C ASP A 73 1.64 -10.55 7.17
N ALA A 74 0.60 -11.38 7.20
CA ALA A 74 -0.81 -10.98 7.25
C ALA A 74 -1.11 -10.18 8.52
N ALA A 75 -0.71 -10.69 9.69
CA ALA A 75 -0.87 -9.98 10.96
C ALA A 75 -0.12 -8.64 10.93
N THR A 76 1.08 -8.63 10.35
CA THR A 76 1.89 -7.40 10.22
C THR A 76 1.26 -6.40 9.25
N MET A 77 0.68 -6.87 8.15
CA MET A 77 0.02 -6.03 7.15
C MET A 77 -1.27 -5.41 7.70
N LEU A 78 -2.06 -6.17 8.46
CA LEU A 78 -3.22 -5.63 9.18
C LEU A 78 -2.82 -4.56 10.19
N ARG A 79 -1.72 -4.76 10.91
CA ARG A 79 -1.16 -3.74 11.83
C ARG A 79 -0.73 -2.50 11.06
N LEU A 80 -0.09 -2.66 9.90
CA LEU A 80 0.30 -1.55 9.04
C LEU A 80 -0.91 -0.75 8.54
N LEU A 81 -1.93 -1.41 8.00
CA LEU A 81 -3.15 -0.74 7.53
C LEU A 81 -3.90 -0.07 8.69
N SER A 82 -3.91 -0.69 9.88
CA SER A 82 -4.43 -0.02 11.08
C SER A 82 -3.61 1.20 11.48
N HIS A 83 -2.29 1.18 11.33
CA HIS A 83 -1.42 2.33 11.58
C HIS A 83 -1.74 3.45 10.60
N VAL A 84 -1.80 3.15 9.29
CA VAL A 84 -2.17 4.11 8.25
C VAL A 84 -3.53 4.77 8.54
N ARG A 85 -4.54 3.96 8.89
CA ARG A 85 -5.86 4.46 9.28
C ARG A 85 -5.82 5.39 10.49
N LYS A 86 -5.16 4.98 11.58
CA LYS A 86 -5.10 5.75 12.83
C LYS A 86 -4.26 7.02 12.72
N ARG A 87 -3.13 6.96 12.02
CA ARG A 87 -2.12 8.04 11.95
C ARG A 87 -2.42 9.07 10.87
N TYR A 88 -2.98 8.62 9.74
CA TYR A 88 -3.18 9.45 8.56
C TYR A 88 -4.66 9.62 8.17
N GLY A 89 -5.59 8.87 8.78
CA GLY A 89 -7.00 8.89 8.39
C GLY A 89 -7.36 7.93 7.26
N GLY A 90 -6.46 7.00 6.92
CA GLY A 90 -6.66 5.97 5.89
C GLY A 90 -5.77 6.16 4.67
N THR A 91 -5.75 5.17 3.77
CA THR A 91 -4.83 5.14 2.62
C THR A 91 -5.01 6.33 1.69
N ARG A 92 -6.25 6.74 1.43
CA ARG A 92 -6.54 7.93 0.61
C ARG A 92 -5.87 9.18 1.18
N GLN A 93 -6.03 9.43 2.47
CA GLN A 93 -5.49 10.62 3.12
C GLN A 93 -3.96 10.53 3.28
N TYR A 94 -3.43 9.34 3.53
CA TYR A 94 -2.00 9.07 3.50
C TYR A 94 -1.37 9.47 2.15
N LEU A 95 -1.96 9.07 1.03
CA LEU A 95 -1.47 9.42 -0.31
C LEU A 95 -1.54 10.93 -0.57
N LEU A 96 -2.66 11.59 -0.22
CA LEU A 96 -2.78 13.06 -0.32
C LEU A 96 -1.70 13.78 0.48
N ASN A 97 -1.48 13.35 1.74
CA ASN A 97 -0.44 13.92 2.62
C ASN A 97 0.98 13.67 2.09
N SER A 98 1.15 12.67 1.23
CA SER A 98 2.43 12.32 0.59
C SER A 98 2.66 13.06 -0.74
N GLY A 99 1.75 13.97 -1.12
CA GLY A 99 1.87 14.81 -2.31
C GLY A 99 1.11 14.30 -3.54
N VAL A 100 0.31 13.24 -3.42
CA VAL A 100 -0.56 12.76 -4.50
C VAL A 100 -1.75 13.70 -4.67
N THR A 101 -2.12 14.04 -5.90
CA THR A 101 -3.29 14.88 -6.17
C THR A 101 -4.60 14.10 -6.20
N THR A 102 -5.72 14.81 -6.10
CA THR A 102 -7.06 14.23 -6.23
C THR A 102 -7.30 13.60 -7.61
N GLU A 103 -6.70 14.16 -8.66
CA GLU A 103 -6.79 13.67 -10.03
C GLU A 103 -6.03 12.35 -10.18
N GLN A 104 -4.81 12.27 -9.61
CA GLN A 104 -4.03 11.04 -9.59
C GLN A 104 -4.75 9.93 -8.81
N LEU A 105 -5.36 10.24 -7.66
CA LEU A 105 -6.17 9.27 -6.92
C LEU A 105 -7.38 8.77 -7.72
N LYS A 106 -8.05 9.67 -8.44
CA LYS A 106 -9.18 9.30 -9.29
C LYS A 106 -8.75 8.38 -10.43
N ALA A 107 -7.63 8.70 -11.09
CA ALA A 107 -7.06 7.88 -12.15
C ALA A 107 -6.67 6.48 -11.64
N LEU A 108 -6.00 6.42 -10.49
CA LEU A 108 -5.64 5.15 -9.86
C LEU A 108 -6.88 4.32 -9.51
N THR A 109 -7.86 4.91 -8.82
CA THR A 109 -9.08 4.19 -8.43
C THR A 109 -9.83 3.67 -9.66
N SER A 110 -9.97 4.50 -10.70
CA SER A 110 -10.61 4.11 -11.96
C SER A 110 -9.89 2.95 -12.66
N ARG A 111 -8.56 2.87 -12.55
CA ARG A 111 -7.78 1.76 -13.12
C ARG A 111 -7.98 0.46 -12.36
N LEU A 112 -8.15 0.52 -11.03
CA LEU A 112 -8.24 -0.66 -10.18
C LEU A 112 -9.63 -1.31 -10.20
N THR A 113 -10.68 -0.53 -10.48
CA THR A 113 -12.07 -0.99 -10.38
C THR A 113 -12.83 -1.01 -11.71
N GLY A 114 -12.21 -0.53 -12.80
CA GLY A 114 -12.78 -0.53 -14.15
C GLY A 114 -12.35 -1.75 -14.94
#